data_AF-A0AA97FK99-F1
#
_entry.id   AF-A0AA97FK99-F1
#
_cell.length_a   1.000
_cell.length_b   1.000
_cell.length_c   1.000
_cell.angle_alpha   90.00
_cell.angle_beta   90.00
_cell.angle_gamma   90.00
#
_symmetry.space_group_name_H-M   'P 1'
#
loop_
_entity.id
_entity.type
_entity.pdbx_description
1 polymer ?
#
loop_
_entity_poly.entity_id
_entity_poly.type
_entity_poly.pdbx_seq_one_letter_code
_entity_poly.pdbx_strand_id
1 'polypeptide(L)'
;MSLTDYLTFEWWAQIWIPAALGAATVVVSIAALVASGRATKLAHDVERQRVAAQDERERTERRLRLQEMALVEARALQRWLSEVRHQRIGFGRSAALTSPLPRSDAEEARLDAEVLLTQSLVPGAQLLFDLTSYDIRSRDLVVPDGRDTDEGERAVAYGRLDENDERTAARIRDWALDPEGSLDQMKRDWNMVSDDGSEYIFGGD
;
A
#
# COMPACT_ATOMS: atom_id res chain seq x y z
N MET A 1 27.05 87.73 14.26
CA MET A 1 26.06 86.78 14.82
C MET A 1 25.69 87.31 16.18
N SER A 2 24.44 87.73 16.38
CA SER A 2 24.03 88.40 17.61
C SER A 2 23.88 87.39 18.75
N LEU A 3 24.10 87.79 20.00
CA LEU A 3 23.88 86.94 21.19
C LEU A 3 22.48 86.31 21.23
N THR A 4 21.49 86.99 20.64
CA THR A 4 20.12 86.55 20.44
C THR A 4 19.96 85.41 19.42
N ASP A 5 20.79 85.36 18.38
CA ASP A 5 20.80 84.24 17.40
C ASP A 5 21.39 82.96 18.02
N TYR A 6 22.36 83.12 18.94
CA TYR A 6 22.99 81.99 19.61
C TYR A 6 22.03 81.34 20.62
N LEU A 7 21.38 82.16 21.46
CA LEU A 7 20.40 81.69 22.46
C LEU A 7 19.15 81.03 21.83
N THR A 8 18.68 81.54 20.69
CA THR A 8 17.55 80.93 19.96
C THR A 8 17.92 79.61 19.30
N PHE A 9 19.13 79.52 18.73
CA PHE A 9 19.65 78.27 18.18
C PHE A 9 19.90 77.21 19.27
N GLU A 10 20.45 77.61 20.41
CA GLU A 10 20.78 76.71 21.53
C GLU A 10 19.51 76.15 22.18
N TRP A 11 18.47 76.96 22.39
CA TRP A 11 17.15 76.51 22.85
C TRP A 11 16.46 75.58 21.85
N TRP A 12 16.50 75.92 20.56
CA TRP A 12 15.92 75.09 19.50
C TRP A 12 16.63 73.72 19.43
N ALA A 13 17.96 73.71 19.47
CA ALA A 13 18.76 72.49 19.49
C ALA A 13 18.49 71.64 20.76
N GLN A 14 18.32 72.27 21.93
CA GLN A 14 18.03 71.58 23.19
C GLN A 14 16.70 70.82 23.18
N ILE A 15 15.72 71.28 22.40
CA ILE A 15 14.40 70.65 22.32
C ILE A 15 14.35 69.65 21.16
N TRP A 16 14.85 70.03 19.99
CA TRP A 16 14.71 69.23 18.78
C TRP A 16 15.67 68.05 18.70
N ILE A 17 16.91 68.17 19.23
CA ILE A 17 17.86 67.05 19.20
C ILE A 17 17.36 65.88 20.06
N PRO A 18 16.92 66.06 21.32
CA PRO A 18 16.37 64.96 22.11
C PRO A 18 15.05 64.43 21.55
N ALA A 19 14.19 65.30 21.01
CA ALA A 19 12.93 64.88 20.39
C ALA A 19 13.17 64.00 19.14
N ALA A 20 14.12 64.38 18.28
CA ALA A 20 14.53 63.58 17.13
C ALA A 20 15.15 62.23 17.55
N LEU A 21 15.97 62.23 18.62
CA LEU A 21 16.57 61.01 19.18
C LEU A 21 15.48 60.06 19.76
N GLY A 22 14.48 60.63 20.43
CA GLY A 22 13.32 59.89 20.95
C GLY A 22 12.45 59.32 19.82
N ALA A 23 12.20 60.10 18.77
CA ALA A 23 11.46 59.62 17.60
C ALA A 23 12.21 58.47 16.88
N ALA A 24 13.53 58.61 16.71
CA ALA A 24 14.36 57.59 16.07
C ALA A 24 14.37 56.27 16.87
N THR A 25 14.48 56.34 18.20
CA THR A 25 14.44 55.14 19.05
C THR A 25 13.09 54.43 18.97
N VAL A 26 11.96 55.16 18.97
CA VAL A 26 10.63 54.58 18.78
C VAL A 26 10.50 53.87 17.42
N VAL A 27 10.95 54.51 16.34
CA VAL A 27 10.90 53.91 15.00
C VAL A 27 11.73 52.62 14.93
N VAL A 28 12.94 52.64 15.50
CA VAL A 28 13.80 51.44 15.55
C VAL A 28 13.16 50.33 16.39
N SER A 29 12.56 50.65 17.53
CA SER A 29 11.84 49.66 18.36
C SER A 29 10.67 49.03 17.61
N ILE A 30 9.88 49.82 16.88
CA ILE A 30 8.77 49.30 16.07
C ILE A 30 9.30 48.41 14.93
N ALA A 31 10.35 48.85 14.23
CA ALA A 31 10.97 48.05 13.16
C ALA A 31 11.51 46.71 13.70
N ALA A 32 12.14 46.72 14.88
CA ALA A 32 12.62 45.52 15.55
C ALA A 32 11.49 44.56 15.94
N LEU A 33 10.37 45.07 16.46
CA LEU A 33 9.18 44.26 16.77
C LEU A 33 8.57 43.62 15.51
N VAL A 34 8.45 44.38 14.41
CA VAL A 34 7.94 43.85 13.15
C VAL A 34 8.88 42.79 12.57
N ALA A 35 10.19 43.02 12.61
CA ALA A 35 11.18 42.06 12.17
C ALA A 35 11.15 40.77 13.02
N SER A 36 11.03 40.92 14.34
CA SER A 36 10.90 39.79 15.29
C SER A 36 9.63 38.99 15.01
N GLY A 37 8.47 39.63 14.84
CA GLY A 37 7.22 38.95 14.52
C GLY A 37 7.27 38.20 13.17
N ARG A 38 7.90 38.78 12.15
CA ARG A 38 8.13 38.11 10.86
C ARG A 38 9.07 36.92 11.01
N ALA A 39 10.14 37.05 11.78
CA ALA A 39 11.09 35.96 12.05
C ALA A 39 10.42 34.80 12.79
N THR A 40 9.58 35.06 13.80
CA THR A 40 8.83 34.02 14.51
C THR A 40 7.85 33.30 13.59
N LYS A 41 7.13 34.03 12.72
CA LYS A 41 6.22 33.41 11.75
C LYS A 41 6.97 32.52 10.76
N LEU A 42 8.09 33.00 10.22
CA LEU A 42 8.95 32.22 9.33
C LEU A 42 9.50 30.96 10.02
N ALA A 43 9.93 31.06 11.29
CA ALA A 43 10.39 29.91 12.06
C ALA A 43 9.28 28.86 12.23
N HIS A 44 8.05 29.30 12.53
CA HIS A 44 6.90 28.39 12.66
C HIS A 44 6.50 27.74 11.34
N ASP A 45 6.55 28.48 10.23
CA ASP A 45 6.25 27.95 8.91
C ASP A 45 7.32 26.93 8.47
N VAL A 46 8.60 27.19 8.75
CA VAL A 46 9.70 26.22 8.51
C VAL A 46 9.51 24.96 9.35
N GLU A 47 9.14 25.10 10.63
CA GLU A 47 8.89 23.93 11.49
C GLU A 47 7.72 23.09 10.98
N ARG A 48 6.62 23.74 10.57
CA ARG A 48 5.49 23.04 9.94
C ARG A 48 5.88 22.30 8.67
N GLN A 49 6.69 22.92 7.81
CA GLN A 49 7.17 22.27 6.58
C GLN A 49 8.10 21.09 6.89
N ARG A 50 8.95 21.21 7.90
CA ARG A 50 9.82 20.10 8.35
C ARG A 50 9.00 18.92 8.86
N VAL A 51 8.02 19.18 9.72
CA VAL A 51 7.13 18.14 10.24
C VAL A 51 6.34 17.48 9.11
N ALA A 52 5.74 18.27 8.21
CA ALA A 52 4.99 17.73 7.07
C ALA A 52 5.87 16.86 6.14
N ALA A 53 7.10 17.30 5.86
CA ALA A 53 8.05 16.53 5.06
C ALA A 53 8.53 15.25 5.77
N GLN A 54 8.66 15.28 7.10
CA GLN A 54 8.99 14.10 7.88
C GLN A 54 7.83 13.09 7.88
N ASP A 55 6.60 13.54 8.11
CA ASP A 55 5.40 12.71 8.04
C ASP A 55 5.26 12.03 6.66
N GLU A 56 5.54 12.77 5.58
CA GLU A 56 5.49 12.24 4.21
C GLU A 56 6.55 11.15 3.98
N ARG A 57 7.78 11.35 4.50
CA ARG A 57 8.84 10.34 4.43
C ARG A 57 8.47 9.09 5.22
N GLU A 58 7.98 9.24 6.44
CA GLU A 58 7.58 8.12 7.29
C GLU A 58 6.44 7.31 6.65
N ARG A 59 5.45 7.97 6.04
CA ARG A 59 4.39 7.29 5.27
C ARG A 59 4.94 6.55 4.05
N THR A 60 5.86 7.17 3.32
CA THR A 60 6.47 6.56 2.13
C THR A 60 7.30 5.34 2.51
N GLU A 61 8.14 5.44 3.54
CA GLU A 61 8.93 4.31 4.06
C GLU A 61 8.03 3.18 4.54
N ARG A 62 6.95 3.49 5.27
CA ARG A 62 5.99 2.48 5.70
C ARG A 62 5.34 1.77 4.51
N ARG A 63 4.92 2.51 3.48
CA ARG A 63 4.33 1.93 2.26
C ARG A 63 5.31 1.01 1.55
N LEU A 64 6.57 1.43 1.40
CA LEU A 64 7.61 0.61 0.78
C LEU A 64 7.87 -0.68 1.57
N ARG A 65 7.93 -0.61 2.91
CA ARG A 65 8.09 -1.81 3.76
C ARG A 65 6.93 -2.79 3.59
N LEU A 66 5.69 -2.29 3.57
CA LEU A 66 4.52 -3.13 3.35
C LEU A 66 4.54 -3.77 1.95
N GLN A 67 4.94 -3.02 0.93
CA GLN A 67 5.07 -3.53 -0.43
C GLN A 67 6.16 -4.62 -0.54
N GLU A 68 7.31 -4.43 0.12
CA GLU A 68 8.36 -5.44 0.17
C GLU A 68 7.88 -6.73 0.84
N MET A 69 7.17 -6.63 1.96
CA MET A 69 6.56 -7.78 2.62
C MET A 69 5.53 -8.47 1.70
N ALA A 70 4.64 -7.69 1.09
CA ALA A 70 3.61 -8.19 0.17
C ALA A 70 4.22 -8.95 -1.02
N LEU A 71 5.34 -8.47 -1.57
CA LEU A 71 6.05 -9.16 -2.65
C LEU A 71 6.61 -10.52 -2.24
N VAL A 72 7.12 -10.65 -1.01
CA VAL A 72 7.61 -11.93 -0.48
C VAL A 72 6.45 -12.91 -0.30
N GLU A 73 5.35 -12.45 0.30
CA GLU A 73 4.15 -13.25 0.56
C GLU A 73 3.46 -13.66 -0.76
N ALA A 74 3.38 -12.75 -1.73
CA ALA A 74 2.83 -13.03 -3.05
C ALA A 74 3.64 -14.09 -3.81
N ARG A 75 4.97 -14.14 -3.64
CA ARG A 75 5.79 -15.21 -4.22
C ARG A 75 5.46 -16.58 -3.63
N ALA A 76 5.15 -16.66 -2.34
CA ALA A 76 4.73 -17.91 -1.71
C ALA A 76 3.40 -18.41 -2.32
N LEU A 77 2.42 -17.52 -2.49
CA LEU A 77 1.16 -17.84 -3.17
C LEU A 77 1.35 -18.23 -4.64
N GLN A 78 2.20 -17.51 -5.37
CA GLN A 78 2.52 -17.84 -6.77
C GLN A 78 3.19 -19.20 -6.90
N ARG A 79 4.09 -19.55 -5.96
CA ARG A 79 4.68 -20.89 -5.90
C ARG A 79 3.60 -21.93 -5.70
N TRP A 80 2.71 -21.75 -4.73
CA TRP A 80 1.60 -22.68 -4.51
C TRP A 80 0.73 -22.84 -5.76
N LEU A 81 0.31 -21.72 -6.39
CA LEU A 81 -0.48 -21.74 -7.61
C LEU A 81 0.22 -22.51 -8.74
N SER A 82 1.53 -22.27 -8.92
CA SER A 82 2.38 -22.96 -9.89
C SER A 82 2.46 -24.46 -9.63
N GLU A 83 2.67 -24.89 -8.39
CA GLU A 83 2.75 -26.32 -8.04
C GLU A 83 1.43 -27.03 -8.32
N VAL A 84 0.29 -26.41 -8.03
CA VAL A 84 -1.03 -26.99 -8.36
C VAL A 84 -1.21 -27.10 -9.88
N ARG A 85 -0.79 -26.08 -10.66
CA ARG A 85 -0.79 -26.16 -12.13
C ARG A 85 0.16 -27.24 -12.65
N HIS A 86 1.32 -27.42 -12.03
CA HIS A 86 2.29 -28.44 -12.43
C HIS A 86 1.78 -29.85 -12.18
N GLN A 87 1.16 -30.11 -11.03
CA GLN A 87 0.52 -31.40 -10.72
C GLN A 87 -0.56 -31.74 -11.76
N ARG A 88 -1.37 -30.77 -12.18
CA ARG A 88 -2.35 -30.96 -13.27
C ARG A 88 -1.72 -31.47 -14.56
N ILE A 89 -0.55 -30.95 -14.93
CA ILE A 89 0.16 -31.32 -16.17
C ILE A 89 0.93 -32.65 -16.00
N GLY A 90 1.42 -32.94 -14.78
CA GLY A 90 2.30 -34.06 -14.47
C GLY A 90 1.60 -35.40 -14.15
N PHE A 91 0.35 -35.39 -13.66
CA PHE A 91 -0.39 -36.61 -13.28
C PHE A 91 -0.97 -37.41 -14.46
N GLY A 92 -0.24 -37.45 -15.58
CA GLY A 92 -0.38 -38.46 -16.63
C GLY A 92 0.43 -39.74 -16.39
N ARG A 93 1.09 -39.92 -15.23
CA ARG A 93 1.88 -41.14 -14.94
C ARG A 93 1.63 -41.69 -13.54
N SER A 94 1.27 -42.98 -13.53
CA SER A 94 1.12 -43.87 -12.39
C SER A 94 2.22 -43.73 -11.33
N ALA A 95 1.83 -43.70 -10.05
CA ALA A 95 2.70 -44.15 -8.98
C ALA A 95 1.87 -44.93 -7.94
N ALA A 96 2.35 -46.14 -7.67
CA ALA A 96 1.73 -47.14 -6.81
C ALA A 96 1.77 -46.74 -5.32
N LEU A 97 0.73 -47.19 -4.62
CA LEU A 97 0.50 -47.03 -3.19
C LEU A 97 1.45 -47.89 -2.34
N THR A 98 2.53 -47.33 -1.79
CA THR A 98 3.21 -47.92 -0.63
C THR A 98 3.99 -46.86 0.18
N SER A 99 3.87 -46.91 1.51
CA SER A 99 4.48 -46.03 2.54
C SER A 99 3.78 -44.68 2.77
N PRO A 100 3.90 -44.05 3.97
CA PRO A 100 3.19 -42.81 4.27
C PRO A 100 3.65 -41.76 3.27
N LEU A 101 2.73 -41.30 2.42
CA LEU A 101 3.10 -40.46 1.29
C LEU A 101 3.76 -39.18 1.84
N PRO A 102 4.94 -38.78 1.32
CA PRO A 102 5.43 -37.42 1.57
C PRO A 102 4.35 -36.43 1.13
N ARG A 103 4.27 -35.28 1.81
CA ARG A 103 3.39 -34.18 1.37
C ARG A 103 3.74 -33.86 -0.09
N SER A 104 2.72 -33.61 -0.90
CA SER A 104 2.96 -33.15 -2.28
C SER A 104 3.59 -31.75 -2.23
N ASP A 105 4.40 -31.40 -3.22
CA ASP A 105 5.05 -30.08 -3.29
C ASP A 105 4.03 -28.93 -3.23
N ALA A 106 2.82 -29.15 -3.76
CA ALA A 106 1.72 -28.19 -3.67
C ALA A 106 1.15 -28.04 -2.25
N GLU A 107 1.09 -29.12 -1.47
CA GLU A 107 0.63 -29.06 -0.08
C GLU A 107 1.66 -28.41 0.84
N GLU A 108 2.94 -28.64 0.60
CA GLU A 108 4.02 -27.91 1.28
C GLU A 108 3.98 -26.42 0.95
N ALA A 109 3.86 -26.07 -0.33
CA ALA A 109 3.73 -24.67 -0.76
C ALA A 109 2.48 -23.98 -0.21
N ARG A 110 1.36 -24.71 -0.08
CA ARG A 110 0.13 -24.20 0.56
C ARG A 110 0.39 -23.83 2.02
N LEU A 111 0.99 -24.73 2.78
CA LEU A 111 1.26 -24.52 4.21
C LEU A 111 2.26 -23.38 4.43
N ASP A 112 3.30 -23.29 3.61
CA ASP A 112 4.26 -22.19 3.64
C ASP A 112 3.54 -20.84 3.42
N ALA A 113 2.67 -20.77 2.40
CA ALA A 113 1.88 -19.58 2.14
C ALA A 113 0.89 -19.28 3.29
N GLU A 114 0.19 -20.28 3.82
CA GLU A 114 -0.74 -20.14 4.94
C GLU A 114 -0.06 -19.55 6.18
N VAL A 115 1.10 -20.09 6.56
CA VAL A 115 1.86 -19.61 7.73
C VAL A 115 2.32 -18.17 7.53
N LEU A 116 2.86 -17.85 6.36
CA LEU A 116 3.31 -16.49 6.04
C LEU A 116 2.16 -15.49 6.08
N LEU A 117 1.04 -15.79 5.42
CA LEU A 117 -0.07 -14.85 5.28
C LEU A 117 -0.91 -14.72 6.56
N THR A 118 -0.97 -15.78 7.38
CA THR A 118 -1.63 -15.71 8.72
C THR A 118 -0.87 -14.77 9.67
N GLN A 119 0.46 -14.72 9.55
CA GLN A 119 1.32 -13.87 10.39
C GLN A 119 1.61 -12.51 9.77
N SER A 120 1.09 -12.26 8.57
CA SER A 120 1.37 -11.05 7.81
C SER A 120 0.78 -9.80 8.48
N LEU A 121 1.53 -8.71 8.37
CA LEU A 121 1.07 -7.36 8.73
C LEU A 121 0.49 -6.61 7.52
N VAL A 122 0.54 -7.21 6.34
CA VAL A 122 0.07 -6.60 5.09
C VAL A 122 -1.46 -6.66 5.04
N PRO A 123 -2.14 -5.54 4.78
CA PRO A 123 -3.59 -5.51 4.67
C PRO A 123 -4.11 -6.51 3.63
N GLY A 124 -5.10 -7.31 4.03
CA GLY A 124 -5.76 -8.26 3.13
C GLY A 124 -4.99 -9.55 2.85
N ALA A 125 -3.85 -9.81 3.49
CA ALA A 125 -3.09 -11.06 3.31
C ALA A 125 -3.96 -12.30 3.54
N GLN A 126 -4.59 -12.43 4.71
CA GLN A 126 -5.46 -13.58 4.99
C GLN A 126 -6.60 -13.72 3.97
N LEU A 127 -7.22 -12.61 3.58
CA LEU A 127 -8.30 -12.60 2.59
C LEU A 127 -7.82 -13.09 1.21
N LEU A 128 -6.62 -12.68 0.80
CA LEU A 128 -6.00 -13.15 -0.44
C LEU A 128 -5.72 -14.66 -0.38
N PHE A 129 -5.23 -15.16 0.76
CA PHE A 129 -5.05 -16.60 0.97
C PHE A 129 -6.37 -17.35 0.87
N ASP A 130 -7.42 -16.86 1.52
CA ASP A 130 -8.73 -17.50 1.54
C ASP A 130 -9.36 -17.55 0.14
N LEU A 131 -9.27 -16.44 -0.62
CA LEU A 131 -9.71 -16.36 -2.02
C LEU A 131 -8.91 -17.32 -2.91
N THR A 132 -7.59 -17.31 -2.82
CA THR A 132 -6.73 -18.23 -3.60
C THR A 132 -7.03 -19.69 -3.27
N SER A 133 -7.28 -19.98 -1.99
CA SER A 133 -7.68 -21.30 -1.52
C SER A 133 -9.06 -21.71 -2.05
N TYR A 134 -9.98 -20.77 -2.20
CA TYR A 134 -11.27 -21.02 -2.82
C TYR A 134 -11.09 -21.34 -4.31
N ASP A 135 -10.35 -20.51 -5.06
CA ASP A 135 -10.11 -20.70 -6.51
C ASP A 135 -9.50 -22.08 -6.81
N ILE A 136 -8.53 -22.50 -6.00
CA ILE A 136 -7.85 -23.79 -6.17
C ILE A 136 -8.77 -24.95 -5.84
N ARG A 137 -9.60 -24.86 -4.78
CA ARG A 137 -10.55 -25.91 -4.42
C ARG A 137 -11.71 -26.00 -5.38
N SER A 138 -12.12 -24.89 -5.98
CA SER A 138 -13.25 -24.87 -6.91
C SER A 138 -12.92 -25.41 -8.30
N ARG A 139 -11.65 -25.75 -8.57
CA ARG A 139 -11.22 -26.31 -9.88
C ARG A 139 -11.93 -27.62 -10.22
N ASP A 140 -12.19 -28.44 -9.21
CA ASP A 140 -12.92 -29.71 -9.37
C ASP A 140 -14.39 -29.51 -9.80
N LEU A 141 -14.94 -28.29 -9.62
CA LEU A 141 -16.27 -27.94 -10.11
C LEU A 141 -16.28 -27.56 -11.59
N VAL A 142 -15.11 -27.21 -12.15
CA VAL A 142 -14.97 -26.76 -13.54
C VAL A 142 -14.64 -27.91 -14.48
N VAL A 143 -13.84 -28.89 -14.02
CA VAL A 143 -13.41 -30.04 -14.83
C VAL A 143 -14.38 -31.21 -14.66
N PRO A 144 -15.12 -31.64 -15.71
CA PRO A 144 -16.05 -32.76 -15.60
C PRO A 144 -15.32 -34.10 -15.38
N ASP A 145 -15.93 -35.01 -14.62
CA ASP A 145 -15.37 -36.34 -14.35
C ASP A 145 -15.26 -37.13 -15.67
N GLY A 146 -14.03 -37.50 -16.04
CA GLY A 146 -13.63 -37.82 -17.42
C GLY A 146 -14.14 -39.14 -18.01
N ARG A 147 -15.22 -39.72 -17.47
CA ARG A 147 -15.77 -40.99 -17.93
C ARG A 147 -16.75 -40.86 -19.11
N ASP A 148 -17.39 -39.70 -19.28
CA ASP A 148 -18.42 -39.48 -20.32
C ASP A 148 -18.30 -38.12 -21.06
N THR A 149 -17.23 -37.35 -20.83
CA THR A 149 -17.09 -35.97 -21.33
C THR A 149 -16.52 -35.89 -22.75
N ASP A 150 -17.20 -35.18 -23.64
CA ASP A 150 -16.72 -34.92 -25.00
C ASP A 150 -15.36 -34.19 -24.99
N GLU A 151 -14.56 -34.38 -26.03
CA GLU A 151 -13.26 -33.70 -26.16
C GLU A 151 -13.42 -32.17 -26.26
N GLY A 152 -14.48 -31.69 -26.93
CA GLY A 152 -14.81 -30.27 -27.01
C GLY A 152 -15.19 -29.68 -25.65
N GLU A 153 -16.01 -30.38 -24.87
CA GLU A 153 -16.40 -29.96 -23.52
C GLU A 153 -15.21 -29.90 -22.56
N ARG A 154 -14.28 -30.87 -22.65
CA ARG A 154 -13.03 -30.83 -21.89
C ARG A 154 -12.16 -29.64 -22.27
N ALA A 155 -12.04 -29.32 -23.56
CA ALA A 155 -11.27 -28.15 -24.00
C ALA A 155 -11.84 -26.83 -23.44
N VAL A 156 -13.16 -26.67 -23.44
CA VAL A 156 -13.82 -25.48 -22.85
C VAL A 156 -13.60 -25.42 -21.33
N ALA A 157 -13.71 -26.54 -20.64
CA ALA A 157 -13.45 -26.62 -19.20
C ALA A 157 -12.00 -26.23 -18.85
N TYR A 158 -11.01 -26.72 -19.60
CA TYR A 158 -9.62 -26.33 -19.40
C TYR A 158 -9.35 -24.85 -19.73
N GLY A 159 -10.00 -24.30 -20.76
CA GLY A 159 -9.92 -22.87 -21.07
C GLY A 159 -10.38 -21.99 -19.90
N ARG A 160 -11.55 -22.29 -19.33
CA ARG A 160 -12.08 -21.59 -18.14
C ARG A 160 -11.19 -21.74 -16.91
N LEU A 161 -10.57 -22.90 -16.76
CA LEU A 161 -9.65 -23.16 -15.66
C LEU A 161 -8.38 -22.30 -15.79
N ASP A 162 -7.84 -22.16 -16.99
CA ASP A 162 -6.69 -21.29 -17.24
C ASP A 162 -7.06 -19.80 -17.06
N GLU A 163 -8.24 -19.36 -17.47
CA GLU A 163 -8.76 -18.01 -17.19
C GLU A 163 -8.85 -17.73 -15.68
N ASN A 164 -9.35 -18.70 -14.90
CA ASN A 164 -9.40 -18.58 -13.45
C ASN A 164 -7.99 -18.54 -12.82
N ASP A 165 -7.06 -19.35 -13.32
CA ASP A 165 -5.67 -19.34 -12.87
C ASP A 165 -4.99 -17.98 -13.16
N GLU A 166 -5.26 -17.41 -14.34
CA GLU A 166 -4.76 -16.09 -14.73
C GLU A 166 -5.35 -14.99 -13.85
N ARG A 167 -6.66 -15.01 -13.59
CA ARG A 167 -7.34 -14.10 -12.67
C ARG A 167 -6.75 -14.17 -11.26
N THR A 168 -6.55 -15.38 -10.76
CA THR A 168 -5.93 -15.62 -9.44
C THR A 168 -4.52 -15.04 -9.40
N ALA A 169 -3.71 -15.29 -10.44
CA ALA A 169 -2.35 -14.76 -10.54
C ALA A 169 -2.32 -13.23 -10.68
N ALA A 170 -3.26 -12.64 -11.40
CA ALA A 170 -3.42 -11.18 -11.52
C ALA A 170 -3.73 -10.56 -10.15
N ARG A 171 -4.72 -11.08 -9.43
CA ARG A 171 -5.08 -10.60 -8.09
C ARG A 171 -3.90 -10.66 -7.11
N ILE A 172 -3.14 -11.76 -7.09
CA ILE A 172 -1.94 -11.88 -6.24
C ILE A 172 -0.93 -10.78 -6.58
N ARG A 173 -0.72 -10.51 -7.88
CA ARG A 173 0.22 -9.50 -8.36
C ARG A 173 -0.23 -8.08 -8.03
N ASP A 174 -1.50 -7.78 -8.27
CA ASP A 174 -2.08 -6.46 -8.02
C ASP A 174 -2.05 -6.14 -6.52
N TRP A 175 -2.41 -7.12 -5.68
CA TRP A 175 -2.23 -7.00 -4.23
C TRP A 175 -0.78 -6.78 -3.83
N ALA A 176 0.18 -7.48 -4.44
CA ALA A 176 1.60 -7.28 -4.12
C ALA A 176 2.11 -5.87 -4.49
N LEU A 177 1.51 -5.24 -5.51
CA LEU A 177 1.87 -3.90 -5.97
C LEU A 177 1.20 -2.81 -5.13
N ASP A 178 -0.07 -3.00 -4.76
CA ASP A 178 -0.83 -2.06 -3.93
C ASP A 178 -1.79 -2.81 -2.97
N PRO A 179 -1.29 -3.28 -1.81
CA PRO A 179 -2.09 -4.08 -0.89
C PRO A 179 -3.30 -3.33 -0.33
N GLU A 180 -3.13 -2.04 -0.03
CA GLU A 180 -4.17 -1.19 0.52
C GLU A 180 -5.28 -0.91 -0.50
N GLY A 181 -4.94 -0.58 -1.75
CA GLY A 181 -5.91 -0.32 -2.82
C GLY A 181 -6.66 -1.57 -3.27
N SER A 182 -6.04 -2.76 -3.17
CA SER A 182 -6.64 -4.02 -3.60
C SER A 182 -7.68 -4.58 -2.62
N LEU A 183 -7.69 -4.09 -1.37
CA LEU A 183 -8.51 -4.65 -0.29
C LEU A 183 -10.01 -4.61 -0.59
N ASP A 184 -10.51 -3.50 -1.13
CA ASP A 184 -11.93 -3.34 -1.39
C ASP A 184 -12.41 -4.25 -2.52
N GLN A 185 -11.58 -4.49 -3.54
CA GLN A 185 -11.89 -5.47 -4.58
C GLN A 185 -11.91 -6.88 -3.99
N MET A 186 -10.91 -7.27 -3.20
CA MET A 186 -10.88 -8.59 -2.58
C MET A 186 -12.08 -8.83 -1.64
N LYS A 187 -12.53 -7.80 -0.92
CA LYS A 187 -13.76 -7.91 -0.10
C LYS A 187 -15.00 -8.12 -0.96
N ARG A 188 -15.11 -7.44 -2.11
CA ARG A 188 -16.21 -7.67 -3.06
C ARG A 188 -16.17 -9.09 -3.61
N ASP A 189 -14.99 -9.56 -4.03
CA ASP A 189 -14.79 -10.93 -4.49
C ASP A 189 -15.21 -11.93 -3.41
N TRP A 190 -14.80 -11.71 -2.17
CA TRP A 190 -15.14 -12.60 -1.05
C TRP A 190 -16.62 -12.60 -0.71
N ASN A 191 -17.29 -11.45 -0.76
CA ASN A 191 -18.73 -11.37 -0.58
C ASN A 191 -19.44 -12.17 -1.68
N MET A 192 -19.00 -12.04 -2.94
CA MET A 192 -19.55 -12.82 -4.05
C MET A 192 -19.32 -14.33 -3.85
N VAL A 193 -18.13 -14.75 -3.41
CA VAL A 193 -17.84 -16.14 -3.02
C VAL A 193 -18.80 -16.62 -1.92
N SER A 194 -19.09 -15.77 -0.95
CA SER A 194 -19.92 -16.10 0.22
C SER A 194 -21.42 -16.15 -0.11
N ASP A 195 -21.88 -15.29 -1.03
CA ASP A 195 -23.28 -15.16 -1.43
C ASP A 195 -23.66 -16.19 -2.52
N ASP A 196 -22.86 -16.27 -3.59
CA ASP A 196 -23.01 -17.24 -4.67
C ASP A 196 -21.64 -17.62 -5.27
N GLY A 197 -21.04 -18.65 -4.68
CA GLY A 197 -19.76 -19.17 -5.13
C GLY A 197 -19.74 -19.66 -6.59
N SER A 198 -20.89 -19.94 -7.20
CA SER A 198 -20.98 -20.32 -8.61
C SER A 198 -20.94 -19.10 -9.52
N GLU A 199 -21.63 -18.02 -9.15
CA GLU A 199 -21.53 -16.72 -9.83
C GLU A 199 -20.10 -16.19 -9.79
N TYR A 200 -19.38 -16.38 -8.68
CA TYR A 200 -17.98 -16.03 -8.59
C TYR A 200 -17.07 -16.76 -9.61
N ILE A 201 -17.32 -18.05 -9.82
CA ILE A 201 -16.52 -18.90 -10.71
C ILE A 201 -16.90 -18.70 -12.18
N PHE A 202 -18.20 -18.56 -12.46
CA PHE A 202 -18.76 -18.61 -13.82
C PHE A 202 -19.31 -17.29 -14.34
N GLY A 203 -19.52 -16.29 -13.47
CA GLY A 203 -20.17 -15.01 -13.78
C GLY A 203 -19.22 -13.87 -14.17
N GLY A 204 -17.97 -14.18 -14.49
CA GLY A 204 -17.04 -13.20 -15.05
C GLY A 204 -17.25 -13.05 -16.56
N ASP A 205 -18.17 -12.19 -16.97
CA ASP A 205 -18.27 -11.64 -18.34
C ASP A 205 -17.28 -10.50 -18.57
#